data_AF-A0A2M8P9X1-F1
#
_entry.id   AF-A0A2M8P9X1-F1
#
_cell.length_a   1.000
_cell.length_b   1.000
_cell.length_c   1.000
_cell.angle_alpha   90.00
_cell.angle_beta   90.00
_cell.angle_gamma   90.00
#
_symmetry.space_group_name_H-M   'P 1'
#
loop_
_entity.id
_entity.type
_entity.pdbx_description
1 polymer ?
#
loop_
_entity_poly.entity_id
_entity_poly.type
_entity_poly.pdbx_seq_one_letter_code
_entity_poly.pdbx_strand_id
1 'polypeptide(L)'
;RLDAFGLEMSDLTYLIGRVASARKAPLPQGKRLTRGWHAFAVTPRAAPTLLYWHESGAVNVSERPRLRLSVALDSREEVLLEAISLASGRVIARFDMRYAHAFQPFEALLSAQAAREVLAEGLGLRLVQGDAPLWLLHDPSSEAEPALMPHLLISSHTDRLQAFRYRLNSLASLQFFGWQEGCVLNGLLDMAEARLLEP
;
A
#
# COMPACT_ATOMS: atom_id res chain seq x y z
N ARG A 1 -1.95 -18.91 -24.70
CA ARG A 1 -1.76 -17.57 -25.29
C ARG A 1 -2.19 -16.61 -24.19
N LEU A 2 -1.22 -15.89 -23.62
CA LEU A 2 -1.38 -15.10 -22.40
C LEU A 2 -2.00 -13.76 -22.77
N ASP A 3 -3.23 -13.52 -22.34
CA ASP A 3 -3.86 -12.20 -22.43
C ASP A 3 -3.51 -11.41 -21.19
N ALA A 4 -2.86 -10.26 -21.42
CA ALA A 4 -2.51 -9.28 -20.43
C ALA A 4 -3.79 -8.65 -19.86
N PHE A 5 -4.17 -9.01 -18.64
CA PHE A 5 -5.22 -8.31 -17.90
C PHE A 5 -4.66 -7.02 -17.30
N GLY A 6 -4.51 -6.01 -18.16
CA GLY A 6 -4.57 -4.62 -17.73
C GLY A 6 -6.04 -4.22 -17.68
N LEU A 7 -6.63 -4.17 -16.49
CA LEU A 7 -7.93 -3.51 -16.30
C LEU A 7 -7.70 -1.99 -16.40
N GLU A 8 -7.80 -1.43 -17.61
CA GLU A 8 -7.97 0.01 -17.82
C GLU A 8 -9.38 0.42 -17.35
N MET A 9 -9.59 0.57 -16.04
CA MET A 9 -10.89 0.99 -15.51
C MET A 9 -10.82 2.05 -14.39
N SER A 10 -9.67 2.70 -14.26
CA SER A 10 -9.55 4.03 -13.68
C SER A 10 -8.24 4.61 -14.16
N ASP A 11 -8.16 5.91 -14.44
CA ASP A 11 -6.94 6.66 -14.78
C ASP A 11 -5.92 6.73 -13.59
N LEU A 12 -5.96 5.73 -12.72
CA LEU A 12 -5.01 5.44 -11.66
C LEU A 12 -4.36 4.10 -11.98
N THR A 13 -3.06 4.15 -12.23
CA THR A 13 -2.27 2.95 -12.46
C THR A 13 -1.61 2.53 -11.16
N TYR A 14 -1.92 1.31 -10.73
CA TYR A 14 -1.29 0.65 -9.59
C TYR A 14 -0.18 -0.26 -10.12
N LEU A 15 1.06 0.23 -10.11
CA LEU A 15 2.19 -0.62 -10.43
C LEU A 15 2.56 -1.40 -9.17
N ILE A 16 2.16 -2.67 -9.10
CA ILE A 16 2.28 -3.49 -7.89
C ILE A 16 3.71 -4.02 -7.76
N GLY A 17 4.35 -3.70 -6.64
CA GLY A 17 5.64 -4.27 -6.26
C GLY A 17 5.47 -5.70 -5.76
N ARG A 18 6.33 -6.60 -6.24
CA ARG A 18 6.43 -7.99 -5.81
C ARG A 18 7.50 -8.13 -4.75
N VAL A 19 7.18 -8.81 -3.66
CA VAL A 19 8.15 -9.12 -2.61
C VAL A 19 9.04 -10.27 -3.11
N ALA A 20 10.32 -9.98 -3.36
CA ALA A 20 11.28 -10.99 -3.80
C ALA A 20 11.99 -11.66 -2.62
N SER A 21 12.21 -10.93 -1.53
CA SER A 21 12.83 -11.46 -0.33
C SER A 21 12.31 -10.73 0.90
N ALA A 22 11.82 -11.49 1.88
CA ALA A 22 11.45 -10.98 3.19
C ALA A 22 11.89 -12.00 4.24
N ARG A 23 12.32 -11.52 5.41
CA ARG A 23 12.63 -12.42 6.52
C ARG A 23 11.35 -13.09 7.00
N LYS A 24 11.37 -14.41 7.12
CA LYS A 24 10.28 -15.16 7.75
C LYS A 24 10.23 -14.80 9.24
N ALA A 25 9.07 -14.35 9.69
CA ALA A 25 8.76 -14.14 11.10
C ALA A 25 7.47 -14.89 11.43
N PRO A 26 7.33 -15.46 12.63
CA PRO A 26 6.05 -15.99 13.07
C PRO A 26 5.05 -14.83 13.27
N LEU A 27 3.79 -15.06 12.94
CA LEU A 27 2.73 -14.10 13.29
C LEU A 27 2.73 -13.87 14.80
N PRO A 28 2.53 -12.63 15.29
CA PRO A 28 2.43 -12.35 16.71
C PRO A 28 1.30 -13.17 17.36
N GLN A 29 1.50 -13.58 18.62
CA GLN A 29 0.52 -14.38 19.35
C GLN A 29 -0.86 -13.70 19.38
N GLY A 30 -1.92 -14.47 19.11
CA GLY A 30 -3.29 -13.98 19.10
C GLY A 30 -3.67 -13.09 17.91
N LYS A 31 -2.76 -12.86 16.96
CA LYS A 31 -3.03 -12.15 15.71
C LYS A 31 -3.24 -13.13 14.55
N ARG A 32 -4.05 -12.72 13.58
CA ARG A 32 -4.33 -13.46 12.34
C ARG A 32 -4.41 -12.48 11.18
N LEU A 33 -4.02 -12.94 9.99
CA LEU A 33 -4.22 -12.18 8.76
C LEU A 33 -5.70 -12.28 8.34
N THR A 34 -6.22 -11.18 7.82
CA THR A 34 -7.61 -11.10 7.38
C THR A 34 -7.83 -11.89 6.09
N ARG A 35 -8.92 -12.67 6.00
CA ARG A 35 -9.34 -13.41 4.81
C ARG A 35 -8.29 -14.37 4.20
N GLY A 36 -7.29 -14.79 4.98
CA GLY A 36 -6.21 -15.62 4.47
C GLY A 36 -5.26 -14.88 3.53
N TRP A 37 -5.37 -13.55 3.42
CA TRP A 37 -4.46 -12.76 2.61
C TRP A 37 -3.03 -12.90 3.08
N HIS A 38 -2.12 -12.86 2.12
CA HIS A 38 -0.70 -12.90 2.38
C HIS A 38 -0.15 -11.54 2.85
N ALA A 39 0.88 -11.62 3.67
CA ALA A 39 1.58 -10.47 4.22
C ALA A 39 3.06 -10.83 4.39
N PHE A 40 3.89 -9.81 4.50
CA PHE A 40 5.31 -9.95 4.77
C PHE A 40 5.72 -9.06 5.95
N ALA A 41 6.74 -9.50 6.66
CA ALA A 41 7.30 -8.76 7.77
C ALA A 41 8.53 -7.94 7.31
N VAL A 42 8.60 -6.69 7.73
CA VAL A 42 9.86 -5.95 7.83
C VAL A 42 10.33 -6.11 9.28
N THR A 43 11.45 -6.80 9.49
CA THR A 43 11.94 -7.13 10.84
C THR A 43 12.99 -6.12 11.29
N PRO A 44 12.92 -5.59 12.53
CA PRO A 44 13.93 -4.67 13.03
C PRO A 44 15.32 -5.31 13.06
N ARG A 45 16.35 -4.51 12.77
CA ARG A 45 17.77 -4.91 12.79
C ARG A 45 18.10 -6.11 11.90
N ALA A 46 17.28 -6.37 10.87
CA ALA A 46 17.50 -7.40 9.86
C ALA A 46 17.90 -6.80 8.51
N ALA A 47 18.28 -7.66 7.56
CA ALA A 47 18.46 -7.26 6.17
C ALA A 47 17.16 -6.66 5.60
N PRO A 48 17.25 -5.70 4.66
CA PRO A 48 16.07 -5.10 4.05
C PRO A 48 15.17 -6.12 3.36
N THR A 49 13.86 -5.89 3.44
CA THR A 49 12.88 -6.61 2.62
C THR A 49 12.90 -6.04 1.21
N LEU A 50 13.02 -6.90 0.19
CA LEU A 50 13.24 -6.50 -1.20
C LEU A 50 11.93 -6.56 -2.00
N LEU A 51 11.62 -5.47 -2.70
CA LEU A 51 10.52 -5.36 -3.64
C LEU A 51 11.03 -5.02 -5.03
N TYR A 52 10.44 -5.65 -6.05
CA TYR A 52 10.71 -5.37 -7.45
C TYR A 52 9.42 -5.15 -8.23
N TRP A 53 9.51 -4.33 -9.26
CA TRP A 53 8.43 -4.08 -10.20
C TRP A 53 8.74 -4.80 -11.51
N HIS A 54 7.77 -5.55 -12.01
CA HIS A 54 7.88 -6.22 -13.31
C HIS A 54 7.07 -5.44 -14.33
N GLU A 55 7.56 -4.25 -14.69
CA GLU A 55 6.93 -3.44 -15.73
C GLU A 55 7.67 -3.62 -17.05
N SER A 56 6.96 -4.14 -18.05
CA SER A 56 7.46 -4.30 -19.40
C SER A 56 7.07 -3.09 -20.24
N GLY A 57 7.88 -2.02 -20.20
CA GLY A 57 7.69 -0.85 -21.07
C GLY A 57 8.12 0.46 -20.45
N ALA A 58 8.11 1.53 -21.26
CA ALA A 58 8.32 2.88 -20.79
C ALA A 58 7.07 3.37 -20.03
N VAL A 59 7.07 3.20 -18.70
CA VAL A 59 6.02 3.75 -17.83
C VAL A 59 6.09 5.27 -17.89
N ASN A 60 4.99 5.92 -18.31
CA ASN A 60 4.87 7.37 -18.19
C ASN A 60 4.62 7.75 -16.73
N VAL A 61 5.70 8.07 -16.03
CA VAL A 61 5.63 8.52 -14.64
C VAL A 61 5.08 9.94 -14.62
N SER A 62 3.85 10.10 -14.12
CA SER A 62 3.21 11.40 -13.86
C SER A 62 4.10 12.33 -13.00
N GLU A 63 3.73 13.61 -12.87
CA GLU A 63 4.53 14.57 -12.10
C GLU A 63 4.69 14.20 -10.61
N ARG A 64 3.74 13.44 -10.04
CA ARG A 64 3.63 13.23 -8.58
C ARG A 64 3.27 11.78 -8.20
N PRO A 65 4.11 10.80 -8.54
CA PRO A 65 3.89 9.40 -8.16
C PRO A 65 3.94 9.24 -6.63
N ARG A 66 3.14 8.32 -6.09
CA ARG A 66 3.15 8.00 -4.66
C ARG A 66 3.54 6.55 -4.46
N LEU A 67 4.50 6.29 -3.58
CA LEU A 67 4.75 4.95 -3.06
C LEU A 67 3.80 4.72 -1.90
N ARG A 68 2.98 3.68 -1.98
CA ARG A 68 2.01 3.33 -0.93
C ARG A 68 2.23 1.91 -0.43
N LEU A 69 2.15 1.76 0.88
CA LEU A 69 2.24 0.49 1.61
C LEU A 69 1.05 0.41 2.56
N SER A 70 0.42 -0.75 2.71
CA SER A 70 -0.70 -0.92 3.63
C SER A 70 -0.37 -1.91 4.73
N VAL A 71 -0.80 -1.61 5.94
CA VAL A 71 -0.53 -2.42 7.13
C VAL A 71 -1.42 -3.65 7.17
N ALA A 72 -0.83 -4.82 7.44
CA ALA A 72 -1.56 -6.09 7.52
C ALA A 72 -2.07 -6.40 8.93
N LEU A 73 -1.34 -5.96 9.96
CA LEU A 73 -1.67 -6.19 11.36
C LEU A 73 -1.48 -4.90 12.16
N ASP A 74 -2.39 -4.64 13.11
CA ASP A 74 -2.25 -3.48 13.99
C ASP A 74 -0.88 -3.43 14.66
N SER A 75 -0.21 -2.28 14.51
CA SER A 75 0.96 -1.90 15.28
C SER A 75 0.55 -0.93 16.38
N ARG A 76 1.07 -1.13 17.59
CA ARG A 76 0.87 -0.22 18.74
C ARG A 76 2.13 0.58 19.06
N GLU A 77 3.05 0.67 18.11
CA GLU A 77 4.32 1.36 18.24
C GLU A 77 4.40 2.56 17.28
N GLU A 78 5.35 3.44 17.56
CA GLU A 78 5.83 4.45 16.63
C GLU A 78 6.97 3.85 15.81
N VAL A 79 6.70 3.66 14.52
CA VAL A 79 7.59 2.99 13.57
C VAL A 79 8.08 4.00 12.55
N LEU A 80 9.39 4.01 12.30
CA LEU A 80 9.99 4.71 11.17
C LEU A 80 10.53 3.68 10.19
N LEU A 81 9.93 3.66 9.00
CA LEU A 81 10.30 2.77 7.91
C LEU A 81 11.02 3.57 6.81
N GLU A 82 12.19 3.11 6.40
CA GLU A 82 12.90 3.64 5.25
C GLU A 82 12.70 2.74 4.03
N ALA A 83 12.42 3.39 2.91
CA ALA A 83 12.50 2.84 1.57
C ALA A 83 13.84 3.28 0.96
N ILE A 84 14.69 2.33 0.58
CA ILE A 84 16.03 2.56 0.02
C ILE A 84 16.13 2.02 -1.41
N SER A 85 16.88 2.69 -2.29
CA SER A 85 17.24 2.15 -3.60
C SER A 85 18.15 0.93 -3.41
N LEU A 86 17.87 -0.15 -4.14
CA LEU A 86 18.68 -1.36 -4.06
C LEU A 86 20.04 -1.23 -4.76
N ALA A 87 20.16 -0.33 -5.74
CA ALA A 87 21.43 -0.10 -6.42
C ALA A 87 22.37 0.81 -5.62
N SER A 88 21.84 1.91 -5.05
CA SER A 88 22.65 2.96 -4.41
C SER A 88 22.64 2.92 -2.88
N GLY A 89 21.67 2.23 -2.27
CA GLY A 89 21.43 2.27 -0.82
C GLY A 89 20.88 3.62 -0.31
N ARG A 90 20.66 4.60 -1.20
CA ARG A 90 20.12 5.91 -0.85
C ARG A 90 18.67 5.79 -0.36
N VAL A 91 18.30 6.58 0.65
CA VAL A 91 16.91 6.71 1.10
C VAL A 91 16.08 7.41 0.03
N ILE A 92 15.06 6.71 -0.47
CA ILE A 92 14.06 7.17 -1.44
C ILE A 92 12.89 7.82 -0.72
N ALA A 93 12.41 7.19 0.36
CA ALA A 93 11.28 7.67 1.15
C ALA A 93 11.37 7.23 2.62
N ARG A 94 10.65 7.95 3.47
CA ARG A 94 10.46 7.65 4.89
C ARG A 94 8.97 7.63 5.20
N PHE A 95 8.55 6.65 5.98
CA PHE A 95 7.19 6.54 6.50
C PHE A 95 7.23 6.61 8.01
N ASP A 96 6.65 7.68 8.58
CA ASP A 96 6.37 7.79 10.02
C ASP A 96 5.00 7.16 10.27
N MET A 97 5.00 5.98 10.89
CA MET A 97 3.84 5.12 11.07
C MET A 97 3.56 4.96 12.56
N ARG A 98 2.52 5.63 13.07
CA ARG A 98 2.18 5.63 14.50
C ARG A 98 0.85 4.94 14.73
N TYR A 99 0.86 3.96 15.63
CA TYR A 99 -0.34 3.23 16.06
C TYR A 99 -1.18 2.73 14.87
N ALA A 100 -0.49 2.20 13.87
CA ALA A 100 -1.10 1.85 12.60
C ALA A 100 -2.13 0.73 12.77
N HIS A 101 -3.30 0.87 12.18
CA HIS A 101 -4.33 -0.18 12.17
C HIS A 101 -4.26 -1.00 10.89
N ALA A 102 -4.82 -2.22 10.92
CA ALA A 102 -4.95 -3.06 9.75
C ALA A 102 -5.64 -2.31 8.59
N PHE A 103 -5.16 -2.52 7.37
CA PHE A 103 -5.54 -1.86 6.12
C PHE A 103 -5.17 -0.39 5.99
N GLN A 104 -4.61 0.25 7.02
CA GLN A 104 -4.21 1.65 6.91
C GLN A 104 -3.11 1.83 5.86
N PRO A 105 -3.35 2.64 4.80
CA PRO A 105 -2.33 2.97 3.84
C PRO A 105 -1.42 4.07 4.39
N PHE A 106 -0.13 3.93 4.16
CA PHE A 106 0.87 4.98 4.35
C PHE A 106 1.51 5.28 3.00
N GLU A 107 1.70 6.55 2.72
CA GLU A 107 2.18 7.00 1.42
C GLU A 107 3.30 8.03 1.52
N ALA A 108 4.22 7.94 0.56
CA ALA A 108 5.27 8.92 0.36
C ALA A 108 5.19 9.44 -1.07
N LEU A 109 5.21 10.77 -1.21
CA LEU A 109 5.34 11.42 -2.51
C LEU A 109 6.76 11.24 -3.02
N LEU A 110 6.89 10.77 -4.26
CA LEU A 110 8.18 10.62 -4.93
C LEU A 110 8.33 11.67 -6.04
N SER A 111 9.58 12.01 -6.35
CA SER A 111 9.88 12.66 -7.62
C SER A 111 9.73 11.66 -8.77
N ALA A 112 9.49 12.14 -9.99
CA ALA A 112 9.45 11.28 -11.17
C ALA A 112 10.76 10.49 -11.35
N GLN A 113 11.90 11.10 -11.00
CA GLN A 113 13.20 10.44 -11.04
C GLN A 113 13.30 9.30 -10.03
N ALA A 114 12.92 9.53 -8.77
CA ALA A 114 12.93 8.50 -7.75
C ALA A 114 11.98 7.33 -8.08
N ALA A 115 10.81 7.62 -8.66
CA ALA A 115 9.89 6.58 -9.11
C ALA A 115 10.48 5.73 -10.25
N ARG A 116 11.18 6.35 -11.21
CA ARG A 116 11.90 5.60 -12.26
C ARG A 116 13.01 4.73 -11.68
N GLU A 117 13.76 5.23 -10.70
CA GLU A 117 14.77 4.44 -9.98
C GLU A 117 14.14 3.22 -9.30
N VAL A 118 13.01 3.40 -8.60
CA VAL A 118 12.29 2.28 -7.97
C VAL A 118 11.83 1.24 -8.99
N LEU A 119 11.30 1.67 -10.14
CA LEU A 119 10.87 0.76 -11.21
C LEU A 119 12.04 -0.01 -11.82
N ALA A 120 13.19 0.62 -12.00
CA ALA A 120 14.35 0.01 -12.64
C ALA A 120 15.18 -0.88 -11.70
N GLU A 121 15.35 -0.45 -10.45
CA GLU A 121 16.31 -1.04 -9.51
C GLU A 121 15.64 -1.88 -8.43
N GLY A 122 14.33 -1.68 -8.21
CA GLY A 122 13.63 -2.17 -7.03
C GLY A 122 13.94 -1.34 -5.78
N LEU A 123 13.35 -1.76 -4.67
CA LEU A 123 13.35 -1.03 -3.42
C LEU A 123 13.55 -1.97 -2.22
N GLY A 124 14.38 -1.54 -1.29
CA GLY A 124 14.55 -2.17 0.02
C GLY A 124 13.72 -1.47 1.08
N LEU A 125 13.06 -2.24 1.94
CA LEU A 125 12.36 -1.73 3.12
C LEU A 125 13.14 -2.09 4.39
N ARG A 126 13.44 -1.10 5.21
CA ARG A 126 14.18 -1.27 6.47
C ARG A 126 13.53 -0.49 7.60
N LEU A 127 13.29 -1.16 8.72
CA LEU A 127 12.90 -0.49 9.96
C LEU A 127 14.10 0.18 10.59
N VAL A 128 14.00 1.49 10.81
CA VAL A 128 15.00 2.28 11.53
C VAL A 128 14.55 2.64 12.95
N GLN A 129 13.24 2.64 13.20
CA GLN A 129 12.64 2.72 14.54
C GLN A 129 11.48 1.71 14.66
N GLY A 130 11.33 1.14 15.86
CA GLY A 130 10.37 0.07 16.17
C GLY A 130 11.08 -1.21 16.61
N ASP A 131 10.48 -1.95 17.54
CA ASP A 131 11.08 -3.15 18.15
C ASP A 131 10.36 -4.44 17.73
N ALA A 132 9.11 -4.35 17.26
CA ALA A 132 8.38 -5.46 16.67
C ALA A 132 8.45 -5.47 15.12
N PRO A 133 8.30 -6.64 14.47
CA PRO A 133 8.14 -6.68 13.02
C PRO A 133 6.90 -5.90 12.55
N LEU A 134 7.10 -5.03 11.56
CA LEU A 134 6.00 -4.36 10.87
C LEU A 134 5.45 -5.30 9.79
N TRP A 135 4.16 -5.61 9.86
CA TRP A 135 3.49 -6.48 8.90
C TRP A 135 2.80 -5.65 7.83
N LEU A 136 3.18 -5.86 6.57
CA LEU A 136 2.62 -5.17 5.42
C LEU A 136 1.87 -6.16 4.52
N LEU A 137 0.77 -5.71 3.93
CA LEU A 137 -0.05 -6.54 3.04
C LEU A 137 0.71 -6.81 1.75
N HIS A 138 0.66 -8.06 1.30
CA HIS A 138 1.07 -8.45 -0.04
C HIS A 138 0.46 -9.80 -0.38
N ASP A 139 -0.66 -9.75 -1.09
CA ASP A 139 -1.29 -10.90 -1.70
C ASP A 139 -1.48 -10.58 -3.17
N PRO A 140 -0.56 -10.99 -4.05
CA PRO A 140 -0.66 -10.56 -5.43
C PRO A 140 -1.51 -11.52 -6.28
N SER A 141 -2.42 -12.28 -5.64
CA SER A 141 -3.50 -12.99 -6.31
C SER A 141 -4.48 -11.98 -6.93
N SER A 142 -5.21 -12.40 -7.98
CA SER A 142 -6.17 -11.54 -8.67
C SER A 142 -7.39 -11.15 -7.84
N GLU A 143 -7.59 -11.78 -6.67
CA GLU A 143 -8.71 -11.52 -5.76
C GLU A 143 -8.40 -10.42 -4.74
N ALA A 144 -7.14 -10.07 -4.55
CA ALA A 144 -6.73 -9.03 -3.62
C ALA A 144 -6.87 -7.63 -4.25
N GLU A 145 -7.24 -6.66 -3.42
CA GLU A 145 -7.39 -5.26 -3.83
C GLU A 145 -6.02 -4.64 -4.17
N PRO A 146 -5.77 -4.23 -5.43
CA PRO A 146 -4.52 -3.59 -5.84
C PRO A 146 -4.15 -2.37 -4.99
N ALA A 147 -5.14 -1.58 -4.58
CA ALA A 147 -4.92 -0.38 -3.78
C ALA A 147 -4.37 -0.66 -2.36
N LEU A 148 -4.45 -1.91 -1.88
CA LEU A 148 -3.89 -2.32 -0.59
C LEU A 148 -2.49 -2.94 -0.73
N MET A 149 -2.07 -3.32 -1.93
CA MET A 149 -0.75 -3.89 -2.17
C MET A 149 0.36 -2.84 -2.08
N PRO A 150 1.63 -3.22 -1.92
CA PRO A 150 2.75 -2.30 -2.11
C PRO A 150 2.75 -1.86 -3.58
N HIS A 151 2.58 -0.56 -3.85
CA HIS A 151 2.52 -0.08 -5.23
C HIS A 151 3.06 1.33 -5.40
N LEU A 152 3.47 1.63 -6.64
CA LEU A 152 3.57 2.99 -7.12
C LEU A 152 2.22 3.38 -7.73
N LEU A 153 1.60 4.40 -7.15
CA LEU A 153 0.38 5.00 -7.66
C LEU A 153 0.75 6.12 -8.63
N ILE A 154 0.35 5.95 -9.88
CA ILE A 154 0.49 6.94 -10.94
C ILE A 154 -0.90 7.40 -11.33
N SER A 155 -1.11 8.71 -11.41
CA SER A 155 -2.39 9.29 -11.85
C SER A 155 -2.20 9.89 -13.24
N SER A 156 -3.06 9.50 -14.17
CA SER A 156 -3.41 10.33 -15.33
C SER A 156 -4.56 11.28 -14.96
N HIS A 157 -4.80 12.31 -15.77
CA HIS A 157 -5.86 13.30 -15.55
C HIS A 157 -7.25 12.62 -15.47
N THR A 158 -7.71 12.41 -14.23
CA THR A 158 -8.91 11.63 -13.89
C THR A 158 -10.14 12.52 -13.66
N ASP A 159 -11.32 12.02 -14.05
CA ASP A 159 -12.59 12.43 -13.43
C ASP A 159 -12.59 12.02 -11.95
N ARG A 160 -12.31 13.00 -11.08
CA ARG A 160 -12.11 12.80 -9.64
C ARG A 160 -13.32 12.16 -8.96
N LEU A 161 -14.54 12.46 -9.43
CA LEU A 161 -15.77 11.94 -8.83
C LEU A 161 -15.95 10.45 -9.14
N GLN A 162 -15.69 10.06 -10.40
CA GLN A 162 -15.74 8.66 -10.79
C GLN A 162 -14.71 7.81 -10.03
N ALA A 163 -13.46 8.28 -9.92
CA ALA A 163 -12.42 7.58 -9.17
C ALA A 163 -12.72 7.48 -7.67
N PHE A 164 -13.36 8.50 -7.09
CA PHE A 164 -13.86 8.44 -5.73
C PHE A 164 -14.92 7.35 -5.57
N ARG A 165 -15.98 7.37 -6.41
CA ARG A 165 -17.07 6.38 -6.36
C ARG A 165 -16.57 4.95 -6.56
N TYR A 166 -15.63 4.74 -7.47
CA TYR A 166 -15.01 3.43 -7.69
C TYR A 166 -14.33 2.92 -6.42
N ARG A 167 -13.45 3.72 -5.80
CA ARG A 167 -12.75 3.33 -4.57
C ARG A 167 -13.69 3.13 -3.38
N LEU A 168 -14.71 3.97 -3.26
CA LEU A 168 -15.70 3.84 -2.19
C LEU A 168 -16.43 2.49 -2.27
N ASN A 169 -16.69 2.00 -3.48
CA ASN A 169 -17.36 0.74 -3.74
C ASN A 169 -16.42 -0.48 -3.89
N SER A 170 -15.11 -0.31 -3.63
CA SER A 170 -14.12 -1.39 -3.76
C SER A 170 -13.64 -1.90 -2.40
N LEU A 171 -12.86 -2.98 -2.41
CA LEU A 171 -12.22 -3.52 -1.21
C LEU A 171 -11.17 -2.56 -0.63
N ALA A 172 -10.83 -1.46 -1.32
CA ALA A 172 -9.98 -0.40 -0.80
C ALA A 172 -10.64 0.34 0.36
N SER A 173 -11.96 0.27 0.47
CA SER A 173 -12.74 0.83 1.57
C SER A 173 -12.97 -0.18 2.71
N LEU A 174 -12.28 -1.33 2.71
CA LEU A 174 -12.31 -2.26 3.84
C LEU A 174 -11.80 -1.57 5.10
N GLN A 175 -12.58 -1.73 6.18
CA GLN A 175 -12.21 -1.29 7.51
C GLN A 175 -12.27 -2.46 8.47
N PHE A 176 -11.45 -2.40 9.51
CA PHE A 176 -11.55 -3.38 10.59
C PHE A 176 -12.79 -3.09 11.42
N PHE A 177 -13.57 -4.13 11.72
CA PHE A 177 -14.79 -4.03 12.53
C PHE A 177 -14.42 -3.58 13.95
N GLY A 178 -14.93 -2.44 14.40
CA GLY A 178 -14.50 -1.82 15.66
C GLY A 178 -15.00 -0.39 15.86
N TRP A 179 -14.45 0.33 16.84
CA TRP A 179 -14.90 1.69 17.15
C TRP A 179 -14.76 2.67 15.97
N GLN A 180 -13.77 2.44 15.08
CA GLN A 180 -13.54 3.26 13.88
C GLN A 180 -14.68 3.11 12.87
N GLU A 181 -15.22 1.91 12.72
CA GLU A 181 -16.38 1.66 11.87
C GLU A 181 -17.59 2.44 12.36
N GLY A 182 -17.84 2.45 13.68
CA GLY A 182 -18.92 3.25 14.27
C GLY A 182 -18.80 4.73 13.90
N CYS A 183 -17.59 5.30 13.96
CA CYS A 183 -17.35 6.67 13.52
C CYS A 183 -17.64 6.89 12.03
N VAL A 184 -17.25 5.94 11.18
CA VAL A 184 -17.42 6.04 9.72
C VAL A 184 -18.88 5.86 9.31
N LEU A 185 -19.59 4.89 9.88
CA LEU A 185 -21.02 4.68 9.64
C LEU A 185 -21.85 5.86 10.09
N ASN A 186 -21.54 6.44 11.26
CA ASN A 186 -22.19 7.68 11.71
C ASN A 186 -21.92 8.83 10.73
N GLY A 187 -20.68 9.01 10.28
CA GLY A 187 -20.37 10.05 9.29
C GLY A 187 -21.09 9.84 7.95
N LEU A 188 -21.20 8.60 7.48
CA LEU A 188 -21.97 8.28 6.26
C LEU A 188 -23.47 8.54 6.45
N LEU A 189 -24.01 8.21 7.62
CA LEU A 189 -25.40 8.52 7.98
C LEU A 189 -25.64 10.03 7.99
N ASP A 190 -24.78 10.81 8.66
CA ASP A 190 -24.85 12.27 8.69
C ASP A 190 -24.81 12.86 7.27
N MET A 191 -23.94 12.33 6.40
CA MET A 191 -23.86 12.74 4.99
C MET A 191 -25.13 12.38 4.20
N ALA A 192 -25.74 11.22 4.46
CA ALA A 192 -27.00 10.82 3.84
C ALA A 192 -28.16 11.72 4.30
N GLU A 193 -28.26 12.01 5.60
CA GLU A 193 -29.26 12.92 6.16
C GLU A 193 -29.13 14.34 5.61
N ALA A 194 -27.89 14.80 5.39
CA ALA A 194 -27.58 16.07 4.73
C ALA A 194 -27.77 16.05 3.20
N ARG A 195 -28.20 14.92 2.61
CA ARG A 195 -28.38 14.72 1.15
C ARG A 195 -27.11 14.96 0.33
N LEU A 196 -25.95 14.65 0.91
CA LEU A 196 -24.64 14.74 0.25
C LEU A 196 -24.23 13.43 -0.43
N LEU A 197 -24.97 12.34 -0.17
CA LEU A 197 -24.84 11.07 -0.87
C LEU A 197 -26.02 10.93 -1.83
N GLU A 198 -25.72 10.62 -3.10
CA GLU A 198 -26.74 10.23 -4.08
C GLU A 198 -27.33 8.88 -3.67
N PRO A 199 -28.64 8.64 -3.89
CA PRO A 199 -29.27 7.35 -3.62
C PRO A 199 -28.72 6.21 -4.48
#